data_AF-A0A6V7ULL9-F1
#
_entry.id   AF-A0A6V7ULL9-F1
#
_cell.length_a   1.000
_cell.length_b   1.000
_cell.length_c   1.000
_cell.angle_alpha   90.00
_cell.angle_beta   90.00
_cell.angle_gamma   90.00
#
_symmetry.space_group_name_H-M   'P 1'
#
loop_
_entity.id
_entity.type
_entity.pdbx_description
1 polymer ?
#
loop_
_entity_poly.entity_id
_entity_poly.type
_entity_poly.pdbx_seq_one_letter_code
_entity_poly.pdbx_strand_id
1 'polypeptide(L)'
;MNYEQSLWAHRKVDKSLVWNGFVESLNTILSAICLTFLQFIQIKWEDYRPFVFIGSSLGFSLLLFGMIYFANIFADYVLYMFLYILFSVLEAVASNQIATNMHSDAYGLVFGINNFVTILSITLFTFFFVDKNGPLNLGIEQMFISFSIFFLSISVIFALMELAVRYFQRK
;
A
#
# COMPACT_ATOMS: atom_id res chain seq x y z
N MET A 1 5.66 5.65 -15.44
CA MET A 1 6.75 4.69 -15.16
C MET A 1 6.63 4.35 -13.69
N ASN A 2 6.43 3.08 -13.35
CA ASN A 2 6.24 2.63 -11.96
C ASN A 2 7.55 2.88 -11.17
N TYR A 3 7.45 3.32 -9.91
CA TYR A 3 8.62 3.75 -9.11
C TYR A 3 9.56 2.60 -8.79
N GLU A 4 9.01 1.40 -8.72
CA GLU A 4 9.65 0.13 -8.44
C GLU A 4 10.50 -0.29 -9.61
N GLN A 5 10.03 -0.09 -10.84
CA GLN A 5 10.87 -0.25 -12.03
C GLN A 5 12.05 0.73 -12.04
N SER A 6 11.85 1.94 -11.50
CA SER A 6 12.93 2.93 -11.37
C SER A 6 13.96 2.50 -10.30
N LEU A 7 13.51 1.91 -9.19
CA LEU A 7 14.38 1.31 -8.18
C LEU A 7 15.15 0.09 -8.73
N TRP A 8 14.47 -0.82 -9.43
CA TRP A 8 15.13 -1.99 -10.03
C TRP A 8 16.16 -1.59 -11.09
N ALA A 9 15.87 -0.57 -11.90
CA ALA A 9 16.84 -0.01 -12.84
C ALA A 9 18.04 0.62 -12.11
N HIS A 10 17.82 1.21 -10.93
CA HIS A 10 18.89 1.77 -10.09
C HIS A 10 19.85 0.70 -9.54
N ARG A 11 19.40 -0.56 -9.39
CA ARG A 11 20.25 -1.68 -8.96
C ARG A 11 21.32 -2.09 -9.99
N LYS A 12 21.26 -1.58 -11.23
CA LYS A 12 22.27 -1.80 -12.31
C LYS A 12 22.73 -3.26 -12.47
N VAL A 13 21.78 -4.21 -12.39
CA VAL A 13 22.06 -5.63 -12.56
C VAL A 13 22.16 -6.03 -14.04
N ASP A 14 22.75 -7.20 -14.30
CA ASP A 14 22.80 -7.78 -15.64
C ASP A 14 21.40 -7.99 -16.21
N LYS A 15 21.24 -7.74 -17.52
CA LYS A 15 19.94 -7.87 -18.20
C LYS A 15 19.32 -9.26 -18.09
N SER A 16 20.13 -10.31 -17.97
CA SER A 16 19.67 -11.69 -17.78
C SER A 16 18.96 -11.92 -16.44
N LEU A 17 19.19 -11.05 -15.45
CA LEU A 17 18.60 -11.12 -14.11
C LEU A 17 17.35 -10.22 -13.96
N VAL A 18 16.96 -9.49 -15.01
CA VAL A 18 15.82 -8.56 -15.00
C VAL A 18 14.55 -9.28 -15.41
N TRP A 19 13.66 -9.53 -14.45
CA TRP A 19 12.39 -10.26 -14.63
C TRP A 19 11.15 -9.39 -14.38
N ASN A 20 11.25 -8.07 -14.56
CA ASN A 20 10.21 -7.08 -14.22
C ASN A 20 8.81 -7.48 -14.72
N GLY A 21 8.67 -7.78 -16.02
CA GLY A 21 7.37 -8.12 -16.61
C GLY A 21 6.78 -9.44 -16.09
N PHE A 22 7.64 -10.41 -15.75
CA PHE A 22 7.22 -11.66 -15.13
C PHE A 22 6.71 -11.42 -13.71
N VAL A 23 7.42 -10.62 -12.91
CA VAL A 23 7.02 -10.24 -11.56
C VAL A 23 5.71 -9.47 -11.56
N GLU A 24 5.54 -8.51 -12.47
CA GLU A 24 4.29 -7.75 -12.61
C GLU A 24 3.11 -8.64 -13.02
N SER A 25 3.34 -9.63 -13.91
CA SER A 25 2.30 -10.59 -14.29
C SER A 25 1.92 -11.50 -13.13
N LEU A 26 2.91 -11.99 -12.37
CA LEU A 26 2.67 -12.79 -11.17
C LEU A 26 1.90 -12.01 -10.12
N ASN A 27 2.21 -10.74 -9.92
CA ASN A 27 1.48 -9.85 -9.02
C ASN A 27 -0.02 -9.81 -9.36
N THR A 28 -0.35 -9.60 -10.62
CA THR A 28 -1.76 -9.58 -11.06
C THR A 28 -2.45 -10.92 -10.79
N ILE A 29 -1.80 -12.05 -11.11
CA ILE A 29 -2.36 -13.39 -10.90
C ILE A 29 -2.56 -13.67 -9.40
N LEU A 30 -1.53 -13.44 -8.59
CA LEU A 30 -1.57 -13.73 -7.15
C LEU A 30 -2.59 -12.83 -6.44
N SER A 31 -2.64 -11.53 -6.76
CA SER A 31 -3.67 -10.64 -6.24
C SER A 31 -5.06 -11.12 -6.65
N ALA A 32 -5.29 -11.50 -7.91
CA ALA A 32 -6.59 -12.00 -8.36
C ALA A 32 -7.02 -13.27 -7.59
N ILE A 33 -6.08 -14.20 -7.34
CA ILE A 33 -6.31 -15.38 -6.52
C ILE A 33 -6.70 -14.97 -5.09
N CYS A 34 -5.91 -14.10 -4.45
CA CYS A 34 -6.20 -13.61 -3.09
C CYS A 34 -7.56 -12.91 -2.99
N LEU A 35 -7.90 -12.05 -3.96
CA LEU A 35 -9.19 -11.35 -4.01
C LEU A 35 -10.36 -12.30 -4.23
N THR A 36 -10.16 -13.34 -5.05
CA THR A 36 -11.16 -14.40 -5.24
C THR A 36 -11.40 -15.15 -3.93
N PHE A 37 -10.36 -15.45 -3.16
CA PHE A 37 -10.53 -16.09 -1.86
C PHE A 37 -11.18 -15.16 -0.83
N LEU A 38 -10.82 -13.87 -0.83
CA LEU A 38 -11.33 -12.87 0.10
C LEU A 38 -12.86 -12.80 0.13
N GLN A 39 -13.53 -12.96 -1.02
CA GLN A 39 -15.00 -12.93 -1.12
C GLN A 39 -15.69 -14.07 -0.36
N PHE A 40 -14.99 -15.19 -0.12
CA PHE A 40 -15.52 -16.34 0.61
C PHE A 40 -15.30 -16.22 2.12
N ILE A 41 -14.47 -15.28 2.58
CA ILE A 41 -14.18 -15.09 4.01
C ILE A 41 -15.18 -14.11 4.61
N GLN A 42 -15.97 -14.58 5.58
CA GLN A 42 -16.92 -13.75 6.32
C GLN A 42 -16.26 -13.10 7.54
N ILE A 43 -15.52 -12.01 7.32
CA ILE A 43 -14.90 -11.23 8.39
C ILE A 43 -15.80 -10.05 8.78
N LYS A 44 -16.08 -9.89 10.08
CA LYS A 44 -16.61 -8.65 10.64
C LYS A 44 -15.49 -7.63 10.75
N TRP A 45 -15.23 -6.91 9.67
CA TRP A 45 -14.11 -5.96 9.56
C TRP A 45 -14.13 -4.85 10.63
N GLU A 46 -15.29 -4.53 11.18
CA GLU A 46 -15.43 -3.54 12.26
C GLU A 46 -14.65 -3.91 13.50
N ASP A 47 -14.66 -5.19 13.89
CA ASP A 47 -13.98 -5.68 15.10
C ASP A 47 -12.45 -5.63 14.95
N TYR A 48 -11.95 -5.71 13.71
CA TYR A 48 -10.53 -5.76 13.40
C TYR A 48 -9.99 -4.45 12.83
N ARG A 49 -10.82 -3.41 12.65
CA ARG A 49 -10.44 -2.13 12.03
C ARG A 49 -9.11 -1.58 12.56
N PRO A 50 -8.91 -1.41 13.89
CA PRO A 50 -7.67 -0.85 14.41
C PRO A 50 -6.44 -1.70 14.05
N PHE A 51 -6.58 -3.02 14.14
CA PHE A 51 -5.50 -3.96 13.81
C PHE A 51 -5.19 -3.98 12.32
N VAL A 52 -6.21 -3.88 11.46
CA VAL A 52 -6.03 -3.78 10.01
C VAL A 52 -5.25 -2.51 9.68
N PHE A 53 -5.60 -1.35 10.24
CA PHE A 53 -4.88 -0.10 9.96
C PHE A 53 -3.44 -0.12 10.49
N ILE A 54 -3.22 -0.54 11.74
CA ILE A 54 -1.89 -0.60 12.35
C ILE A 54 -1.02 -1.61 11.60
N GLY A 55 -1.54 -2.82 11.39
CA GLY A 55 -0.81 -3.93 10.78
C GLY A 55 -0.48 -3.68 9.31
N SER A 56 -1.43 -3.17 8.52
CA SER A 56 -1.18 -2.88 7.11
C SER A 56 -0.17 -1.75 6.93
N SER A 57 -0.32 -0.64 7.66
CA SER A 57 0.62 0.48 7.57
C SER A 57 2.03 0.10 8.06
N LEU A 58 2.14 -0.69 9.12
CA LEU A 58 3.43 -1.24 9.54
C LEU A 58 4.00 -2.18 8.48
N GLY A 59 3.17 -3.04 7.89
CA GLY A 59 3.54 -3.93 6.80
C GLY A 59 4.11 -3.17 5.60
N PHE A 60 3.41 -2.13 5.11
CA PHE A 60 3.91 -1.25 4.05
C PHE A 60 5.25 -0.63 4.41
N SER A 61 5.39 -0.11 5.63
CA SER A 61 6.63 0.50 6.10
C SER A 61 7.80 -0.47 6.05
N LEU A 62 7.62 -1.67 6.61
CA LEU A 62 8.67 -2.70 6.68
C LEU A 62 9.04 -3.25 5.31
N LEU A 63 8.05 -3.47 4.43
CA LEU A 63 8.29 -3.95 3.07
C LEU A 63 9.09 -2.92 2.26
N LEU A 64 8.70 -1.64 2.30
CA LEU A 64 9.39 -0.55 1.62
C LEU A 64 10.81 -0.36 2.17
N PHE A 65 10.99 -0.40 3.49
CA PHE A 65 12.31 -0.34 4.10
C PHE A 65 13.18 -1.54 3.71
N GLY A 66 12.60 -2.74 3.68
CA GLY A 66 13.29 -3.96 3.28
C GLY A 66 13.88 -3.86 1.88
N MET A 67 13.15 -3.27 0.92
CA MET A 67 13.65 -3.06 -0.45
C MET A 67 14.91 -2.18 -0.49
N ILE A 68 15.03 -1.25 0.45
CA ILE A 68 16.24 -0.44 0.59
C ILE A 68 17.34 -1.19 1.35
N TYR A 69 16.98 -1.82 2.46
CA TYR A 69 17.92 -2.47 3.37
C TYR A 69 18.68 -3.62 2.70
N PHE A 70 17.99 -4.49 1.95
CA PHE A 70 18.63 -5.63 1.29
C PHE A 70 19.38 -5.24 0.02
N ALA A 71 18.98 -4.14 -0.63
CA ALA A 71 19.59 -3.60 -1.84
C ALA A 71 19.83 -4.65 -2.95
N ASN A 72 18.92 -5.61 -3.09
CA ASN A 72 19.05 -6.77 -3.98
C ASN A 72 17.80 -6.93 -4.84
N ILE A 73 17.97 -7.12 -6.15
CA ILE A 73 16.83 -7.17 -7.08
C ILE A 73 15.85 -8.32 -6.80
N PHE A 74 16.32 -9.49 -6.36
CA PHE A 74 15.44 -10.60 -6.01
C PHE A 74 14.66 -10.32 -4.73
N ALA A 75 15.30 -9.69 -3.75
CA ALA A 75 14.61 -9.23 -2.55
C ALA A 75 13.57 -8.16 -2.91
N ASP A 76 13.92 -7.20 -3.78
CA ASP A 76 13.00 -6.17 -4.26
C ASP A 76 11.77 -6.79 -4.95
N TYR A 77 11.95 -7.82 -5.78
CA TYR A 77 10.84 -8.53 -6.41
C TYR A 77 9.91 -9.21 -5.41
N VAL A 78 10.48 -9.94 -4.45
CA VAL A 78 9.69 -10.65 -3.43
C VAL A 78 8.93 -9.68 -2.54
N LEU A 79 9.60 -8.63 -2.06
CA LEU A 79 8.97 -7.62 -1.22
C LEU A 79 7.90 -6.83 -1.98
N TYR A 80 8.14 -6.53 -3.26
CA TYR A 80 7.14 -5.91 -4.12
C TYR A 80 5.91 -6.80 -4.33
N MET A 81 6.08 -8.12 -4.45
CA MET A 81 4.94 -9.05 -4.52
C MET A 81 4.04 -8.93 -3.30
N PHE A 82 4.63 -8.95 -2.09
CA PHE A 82 3.86 -8.78 -0.85
C PHE A 82 3.20 -7.41 -0.76
N LEU A 83 3.92 -6.34 -1.14
CA LEU A 83 3.41 -4.97 -1.16
C LEU A 83 2.18 -4.84 -2.07
N TYR A 84 2.26 -5.41 -3.27
CA TYR A 84 1.22 -5.35 -4.29
C TYR A 84 -0.04 -6.11 -3.87
N ILE A 85 0.13 -7.31 -3.32
CA ILE A 85 -0.99 -8.12 -2.82
C ILE A 85 -1.65 -7.43 -1.62
N LEU A 86 -0.86 -6.92 -0.66
CA LEU A 86 -1.38 -6.20 0.50
C LEU A 86 -2.20 -4.99 0.07
N PHE A 87 -1.69 -4.19 -0.88
CA PHE A 87 -2.40 -3.05 -1.44
C PHE A 87 -3.72 -3.46 -2.10
N SER A 88 -3.67 -4.47 -2.97
CA SER A 88 -4.84 -4.97 -3.71
C SER A 88 -5.94 -5.46 -2.77
N VAL A 89 -5.57 -6.21 -1.73
CA VAL A 89 -6.51 -6.71 -0.71
C VAL A 89 -7.14 -5.56 0.06
N LEU A 90 -6.36 -4.57 0.51
CA LEU A 90 -6.89 -3.45 1.30
C LEU A 90 -7.85 -2.57 0.49
N GLU A 91 -7.53 -2.31 -0.78
CA GLU A 91 -8.42 -1.57 -1.68
C GLU A 91 -9.77 -2.29 -1.87
N ALA A 92 -9.73 -3.61 -2.04
CA ALA A 92 -10.93 -4.43 -2.15
C ALA A 92 -11.73 -4.48 -0.83
N VAL A 93 -11.07 -4.62 0.32
CA VAL A 93 -11.73 -4.58 1.63
C VAL A 93 -12.40 -3.23 1.86
N ALA A 94 -11.71 -2.13 1.59
CA ALA A 94 -12.25 -0.78 1.75
C ALA A 94 -13.48 -0.57 0.84
N SER A 95 -13.40 -0.97 -0.42
CA SER A 95 -14.51 -0.88 -1.38
C SER A 95 -15.71 -1.71 -0.94
N ASN A 96 -15.47 -2.94 -0.46
CA ASN A 96 -16.53 -3.80 0.05
C ASN A 96 -17.19 -3.20 1.30
N GLN A 97 -16.41 -2.62 2.23
CA GLN A 97 -16.95 -1.94 3.41
C GLN A 97 -17.79 -0.71 3.06
N ILE A 98 -17.42 0.06 2.04
CA ILE A 98 -18.25 1.17 1.55
C ILE A 98 -19.57 0.63 0.97
N ALA A 99 -19.50 -0.44 0.18
CA ALA A 99 -20.68 -1.04 -0.45
C ALA A 99 -21.68 -1.60 0.58
N THR A 100 -21.20 -2.28 1.63
CA THR A 100 -22.09 -2.92 2.63
C THR A 100 -22.77 -1.93 3.57
N ASN A 101 -22.24 -0.71 3.71
CA ASN A 101 -22.73 0.30 4.66
C ASN A 101 -23.57 1.41 4.02
N MET A 102 -23.89 1.32 2.73
CA MET A 102 -24.57 2.39 1.96
C MET A 102 -25.87 1.91 1.31
N HIS A 103 -26.84 2.82 1.18
CA HIS A 103 -28.02 2.61 0.32
C HIS A 103 -27.62 2.62 -1.16
N SER A 104 -28.23 1.77 -1.99
CA SER A 104 -27.87 1.58 -3.40
C SER A 104 -27.90 2.87 -4.23
N ASP A 105 -28.78 3.79 -3.87
CA ASP A 105 -29.08 4.99 -4.68
C ASP A 105 -27.96 6.03 -4.64
N ALA A 106 -27.07 5.97 -3.63
CA ALA A 106 -25.92 6.87 -3.49
C ALA A 106 -24.56 6.17 -3.73
N TYR A 107 -24.55 4.85 -3.93
CA TYR A 107 -23.32 4.05 -3.99
C TYR A 107 -22.36 4.53 -5.09
N GLY A 108 -22.86 4.77 -6.30
CA GLY A 108 -22.03 5.20 -7.43
C GLY A 108 -21.33 6.55 -7.20
N LEU A 109 -21.99 7.50 -6.53
CA LEU A 109 -21.41 8.80 -6.21
C LEU A 109 -20.32 8.67 -5.14
N VAL A 110 -20.58 7.93 -4.06
CA VAL A 110 -19.61 7.73 -2.98
C VAL A 110 -18.37 6.99 -3.50
N PHE A 111 -18.56 5.96 -4.32
CA PHE A 111 -17.46 5.26 -4.98
C PHE A 111 -16.65 6.20 -5.89
N GLY A 112 -17.33 7.04 -6.67
CA GLY A 112 -16.68 8.06 -7.51
C GLY A 112 -15.85 9.05 -6.71
N ILE A 113 -16.37 9.57 -5.61
CA ILE A 113 -15.64 10.49 -4.71
C ILE A 113 -14.45 9.77 -4.06
N ASN A 114 -14.62 8.52 -3.60
CA ASN A 114 -13.54 7.73 -3.02
C ASN A 114 -12.38 7.54 -4.02
N ASN A 115 -12.68 7.19 -5.26
CA ASN A 115 -11.67 7.06 -6.31
C ASN A 115 -11.05 8.40 -6.67
N PHE A 116 -11.83 9.48 -6.75
CA PHE A 116 -11.31 10.81 -7.02
C PHE A 116 -10.33 11.26 -5.94
N VAL A 117 -10.68 11.11 -4.65
CA VAL A 117 -9.80 11.44 -3.53
C VAL A 117 -8.54 10.58 -3.54
N THR A 118 -8.65 9.29 -3.88
CA THR A 118 -7.51 8.39 -4.01
C THR A 118 -6.54 8.86 -5.09
N ILE A 119 -7.03 9.10 -6.31
CA ILE A 119 -6.20 9.54 -7.44
C ILE A 119 -5.62 10.95 -7.18
N LEU A 120 -6.39 11.85 -6.58
CA LEU A 120 -5.91 13.18 -6.19
C LEU A 120 -4.76 13.08 -5.17
N SER A 121 -4.92 12.23 -4.16
CA SER A 121 -3.88 11.99 -3.15
C SER A 121 -2.61 11.41 -3.78
N ILE A 122 -2.75 10.41 -4.65
CA ILE A 122 -1.62 9.84 -5.41
C ILE A 122 -0.95 10.92 -6.26
N THR A 123 -1.72 11.77 -6.93
CA THR A 123 -1.19 12.84 -7.79
C THR A 123 -0.39 13.87 -6.99
N LEU A 124 -0.94 14.36 -5.87
CA LEU A 124 -0.24 15.29 -4.99
C LEU A 124 1.04 14.66 -4.43
N PHE A 125 0.94 13.41 -3.95
CA PHE A 125 2.08 12.68 -3.43
C PHE A 125 3.18 12.49 -4.47
N THR A 126 2.81 12.11 -5.69
CA THR A 126 3.72 11.99 -6.84
C THR A 126 4.41 13.31 -7.13
N PHE A 127 3.66 14.41 -7.18
CA PHE A 127 4.19 15.73 -7.46
C PHE A 127 5.23 16.17 -6.41
N PHE A 128 4.95 15.95 -5.12
CA PHE A 128 5.86 16.37 -4.05
C PHE A 128 7.10 15.48 -3.92
N PHE A 129 6.91 14.16 -3.96
CA PHE A 129 7.94 13.21 -3.54
C PHE A 129 8.63 12.50 -4.70
N VAL A 130 8.00 12.39 -5.87
CA VAL A 130 8.49 11.51 -6.95
C VAL A 130 8.87 12.24 -8.22
N ASP A 131 8.20 13.34 -8.54
CA ASP A 131 8.56 14.11 -9.73
C ASP A 131 10.02 14.56 -9.63
N LYS A 132 10.81 14.27 -10.66
CA LYS A 132 12.22 14.69 -10.77
C LYS A 132 12.35 16.21 -10.83
N ASN A 133 11.33 16.88 -11.35
CA ASN A 133 11.21 18.34 -11.33
C ASN A 133 10.38 18.82 -10.13
N GLY A 134 9.99 17.90 -9.25
CA GLY A 134 9.16 18.17 -8.09
C GLY A 134 9.93 18.93 -7.00
N PRO A 135 9.21 19.50 -6.02
CA PRO A 135 9.77 20.38 -5.00
C PRO A 135 10.91 19.78 -4.18
N LEU A 136 10.87 18.46 -3.91
CA LEU A 136 11.86 17.79 -3.08
C LEU A 136 13.01 17.17 -3.86
N ASN A 137 12.81 16.89 -5.17
CA ASN A 137 13.80 16.26 -6.07
C ASN A 137 14.64 15.15 -5.40
N LEU A 138 13.95 14.19 -4.77
CA LEU A 138 14.58 13.13 -4.00
C LEU A 138 15.27 12.11 -4.90
N GLY A 139 16.34 11.47 -4.42
CA GLY A 139 16.88 10.28 -5.06
C GLY A 139 15.93 9.08 -4.88
N ILE A 140 15.96 8.10 -5.79
CA ILE A 140 15.01 6.96 -5.77
C ILE A 140 15.02 6.21 -4.42
N GLU A 141 16.18 5.99 -3.80
CA GLU A 141 16.23 5.33 -2.49
C GLU A 141 15.65 6.22 -1.38
N GLN A 142 15.87 7.53 -1.44
CA GLN A 142 15.30 8.50 -0.49
C GLN A 142 13.78 8.58 -0.60
N MET A 143 13.21 8.38 -1.80
CA MET A 143 11.76 8.29 -1.99
C MET A 143 11.19 7.10 -1.20
N PHE A 144 11.75 5.90 -1.39
CA PHE A 144 11.29 4.69 -0.69
C PHE A 144 11.48 4.78 0.83
N ILE A 145 12.57 5.39 1.32
CA ILE A 145 12.75 5.67 2.75
C ILE A 145 11.66 6.63 3.25
N SER A 146 11.39 7.70 2.52
CA SER A 146 10.34 8.67 2.89
C SER A 146 8.97 8.01 2.95
N PHE A 147 8.68 7.09 2.04
CA PHE A 147 7.42 6.33 2.04
C PHE A 147 7.35 5.38 3.22
N SER A 148 8.44 4.67 3.51
CA SER A 148 8.51 3.81 4.69
C SER A 148 8.26 4.58 5.98
N ILE A 149 8.86 5.77 6.14
CA ILE A 149 8.66 6.64 7.31
C ILE A 149 7.21 7.16 7.38
N PHE A 150 6.64 7.52 6.23
CA PHE A 150 5.24 7.96 6.15
C PHE A 150 4.28 6.87 6.66
N PHE A 151 4.41 5.64 6.16
CA PHE A 151 3.59 4.52 6.61
C PHE A 151 3.86 4.12 8.07
N LEU A 152 5.12 4.23 8.54
CA LEU A 152 5.44 4.01 9.95
C LEU A 152 4.72 5.02 10.84
N SER A 153 4.72 6.29 10.44
CA SER A 153 4.06 7.37 11.17
C SER A 153 2.56 7.13 11.27
N ILE A 154 1.94 6.67 10.17
CA ILE A 154 0.52 6.27 10.16
C ILE A 154 0.27 5.13 11.17
N SER A 155 1.11 4.10 11.17
CA SER A 155 0.98 2.96 12.09
C SER A 155 1.07 3.40 13.56
N VAL A 156 2.04 4.26 13.88
CA VAL A 156 2.21 4.83 15.22
C VAL A 156 0.99 5.66 15.63
N ILE A 157 0.48 6.51 14.74
CA ILE A 157 -0.71 7.33 15.03
C ILE A 157 -1.92 6.44 15.34
N PHE A 158 -2.19 5.42 14.52
CA PHE A 158 -3.30 4.51 14.78
C PHE A 158 -3.10 3.67 16.05
N ALA A 159 -1.87 3.26 16.36
CA ALA A 159 -1.56 2.55 17.60
C ALA A 159 -1.80 3.43 18.84
N LEU A 160 -1.36 4.69 18.80
CA LEU A 160 -1.61 5.65 19.89
C LEU A 160 -3.10 5.94 20.05
N MET A 161 -3.83 6.11 18.95
CA MET A 161 -5.28 6.31 18.98
C MET A 161 -5.99 5.12 19.62
N GLU A 162 -5.66 3.89 19.22
CA GLU A 162 -6.24 2.67 19.78
C GLU A 162 -5.92 2.53 21.29
N LEU A 163 -4.69 2.83 21.69
CA LEU A 163 -4.30 2.84 23.11
C LEU A 163 -5.10 3.87 23.92
N ALA A 164 -5.29 5.07 23.37
CA ALA A 164 -6.08 6.11 24.01
C ALA A 164 -7.55 5.69 24.18
N VAL A 165 -8.18 5.14 23.12
CA VAL A 165 -9.56 4.64 23.17
C VAL A 165 -9.71 3.58 24.26
N ARG A 166 -8.82 2.58 24.32
CA ARG A 166 -8.84 1.54 25.35
C ARG A 166 -8.64 2.08 26.76
N TYR A 167 -7.79 3.10 26.91
CA TYR A 167 -7.56 3.73 28.21
C TYR A 167 -8.82 4.43 28.72
N PHE A 168 -9.53 5.17 27.87
CA PHE A 168 -10.77 5.84 28.25
C PHE A 168 -11.95 4.89 28.45
N GLN A 169 -12.02 3.78 27.73
CA GLN A 169 -13.05 2.75 27.94
C GLN A 169 -12.88 1.93 29.23
N ARG A 170 -11.67 1.93 29.81
CA ARG A 170 -11.37 1.24 31.08
C ARG A 170 -11.68 2.08 32.33
N LYS A 171 -11.95 3.37 32.15
CA LYS A 171 -12.40 4.27 33.23
C LYS A 171 -13.93 4.36 33.24
#